data_AF-A0A958GF67-F1
#
_entry.id   AF-A0A958GF67-F1
#
_cell.length_a   1.000
_cell.length_b   1.000
_cell.length_c   1.000
_cell.angle_alpha   90.00
_cell.angle_beta   90.00
_cell.angle_gamma   90.00
#
_symmetry.space_group_name_H-M   'P 1'
#
loop_
_entity.id
_entity.type
_entity.pdbx_description
1 polymer ?
#
loop_
_entity_poly.entity_id
_entity_poly.type
_entity_poly.pdbx_seq_one_letter_code
_entity_poly.pdbx_strand_id
1 'polypeptide(L)'
;MFREFPAALILQELEYDDLLPCILFRTSRKSCDSDIERLAHNKSAYLPTYEKKVLERKIEETIFKYSLDKNVIYDHPHFQPLINTGVGAHHAGQLLVWRLLLEELMSQSCLRMLVATGTVAAGVDFPARTAIITAHSKRGAEGFRVLTSSEFQQMSGRAGRRGKDTVGICLVAPSTFSDARVIFEVAKKPPEPLRSAYFASPSTVLNLLKYRSEDDLKYTVEKSLASFLDRKHALGMRHEAEELEKRAVENELTEDGKRRLSK
;
A
#
# COMPACT_ATOMS: atom_id res chain seq x y z
N MET A 1 -7.57 24.62 -17.45
CA MET A 1 -8.07 24.44 -16.07
C MET A 1 -8.02 22.95 -15.76
N PHE A 2 -7.08 22.49 -14.93
CA PHE A 2 -7.00 21.07 -14.59
C PHE A 2 -8.27 20.69 -13.81
N ARG A 3 -9.05 19.73 -14.31
CA ARG A 3 -10.21 19.21 -13.57
C ARG A 3 -9.70 18.51 -12.31
N GLU A 4 -10.24 18.92 -11.17
CA GLU A 4 -9.95 18.31 -9.87
C GLU A 4 -10.52 16.89 -9.80
N PHE A 5 -10.02 16.08 -8.86
CA PHE A 5 -10.47 14.69 -8.71
C PHE A 5 -11.92 14.64 -8.18
N PRO A 6 -12.86 13.98 -8.88
CA PRO A 6 -14.28 14.06 -8.58
C PRO A 6 -14.72 13.08 -7.47
N ALA A 7 -14.17 13.23 -6.26
CA ALA A 7 -14.43 12.32 -5.14
C ALA A 7 -15.92 12.20 -4.78
N ALA A 8 -16.68 13.30 -4.84
CA ALA A 8 -18.11 13.30 -4.53
C ALA A 8 -18.93 12.48 -5.54
N LEU A 9 -18.65 12.62 -6.84
CA LEU A 9 -19.33 11.84 -7.87
C LEU A 9 -19.02 10.36 -7.70
N ILE A 10 -17.75 10.01 -7.49
CA ILE A 10 -17.34 8.61 -7.28
C ILE A 10 -18.03 8.03 -6.04
N LEU A 11 -18.11 8.77 -4.94
CA LEU A 11 -18.82 8.33 -3.74
C LEU A 11 -20.29 8.00 -4.04
N GLN A 12 -20.97 8.85 -4.82
CA GLN A 12 -22.38 8.67 -5.18
C GLN A 12 -22.63 7.48 -6.08
N GLU A 13 -21.81 7.32 -7.13
CA GLU A 13 -21.93 6.17 -8.03
C GLU A 13 -21.68 4.86 -7.27
N LEU A 14 -20.68 4.83 -6.38
CA LEU A 14 -20.43 3.67 -5.54
C LEU A 14 -21.54 3.42 -4.52
N GLU A 15 -22.17 4.45 -3.99
CA GLU A 15 -23.33 4.31 -3.08
C GLU A 15 -24.55 3.74 -3.84
N TYR A 16 -24.80 4.23 -5.06
CA TYR A 16 -25.87 3.75 -5.93
C TYR A 16 -25.70 2.26 -6.30
N ASP A 17 -24.47 1.85 -6.62
CA ASP A 17 -24.13 0.47 -6.97
C ASP A 17 -23.89 -0.45 -5.74
N ASP A 18 -24.18 0.03 -4.52
CA ASP A 18 -23.96 -0.68 -3.26
C ASP A 18 -22.47 -1.04 -3.01
N LEU A 19 -21.52 -0.39 -3.67
CA LEU A 19 -20.09 -0.70 -3.63
C LEU A 19 -19.32 -0.12 -2.42
N LEU A 20 -20.04 0.33 -1.39
CA LEU A 20 -19.49 0.84 -0.13
C LEU A 20 -19.32 -0.28 0.93
N PRO A 21 -18.40 -0.14 1.90
CA PRO A 21 -17.48 0.97 2.08
C PRO A 21 -16.30 0.90 1.11
N CYS A 22 -15.67 2.03 0.82
CA CYS A 22 -14.52 2.09 -0.09
C CYS A 22 -13.28 2.76 0.52
N ILE A 23 -12.10 2.42 0.00
CA ILE A 23 -10.84 3.11 0.32
C ILE A 23 -10.39 3.88 -0.90
N LEU A 24 -10.26 5.21 -0.76
CA LEU A 24 -9.75 6.09 -1.79
C LEU A 24 -8.26 6.36 -1.54
N PHE A 25 -7.39 5.75 -2.35
CA PHE A 25 -5.96 5.91 -2.19
C PHE A 25 -5.43 7.17 -2.90
N ARG A 26 -4.79 8.05 -2.12
CA ARG A 26 -4.17 9.30 -2.56
C ARG A 26 -2.67 9.27 -2.31
N THR A 27 -1.92 10.04 -3.08
CA THR A 27 -0.44 10.05 -3.03
C THR A 27 0.14 10.98 -1.98
N SER A 28 -0.67 11.91 -1.43
CA SER A 28 -0.20 12.90 -0.48
C SER A 28 -1.21 13.13 0.64
N ARG A 29 -0.69 13.53 1.82
CA ARG A 29 -1.48 13.92 3.00
C ARG A 29 -2.43 15.07 2.66
N LYS A 30 -1.89 16.13 2.05
CA LYS A 30 -2.65 17.30 1.58
C LYS A 30 -3.80 16.92 0.65
N SER A 31 -3.60 15.95 -0.24
CA SER A 31 -4.67 15.48 -1.12
C SER A 31 -5.79 14.80 -0.33
N CYS A 32 -5.45 14.00 0.69
CA CYS A 32 -6.44 13.37 1.55
C CYS A 32 -7.32 14.41 2.24
N ASP A 33 -6.68 15.39 2.91
CA ASP A 33 -7.37 16.45 3.63
C ASP A 33 -8.24 17.30 2.69
N SER A 34 -7.71 17.66 1.51
CA SER A 34 -8.46 18.43 0.52
C SER A 34 -9.69 17.71 -0.02
N ASP A 35 -9.65 16.37 -0.11
CA ASP A 35 -10.79 15.59 -0.58
C ASP A 35 -11.89 15.52 0.51
N ILE A 36 -11.51 15.51 1.80
CA ILE A 36 -12.46 15.62 2.92
C ILE A 36 -13.15 16.98 2.93
N GLU A 37 -12.39 18.08 2.82
CA GLU A 37 -12.94 19.43 2.78
C GLU A 37 -13.92 19.60 1.61
N ARG A 38 -13.57 19.11 0.43
CA ARG A 38 -14.45 19.15 -0.75
C ARG A 38 -15.74 18.38 -0.56
N LEU A 39 -15.66 17.17 0.02
CA LEU A 39 -16.85 16.38 0.34
C LEU A 39 -17.72 17.09 1.38
N ALA A 40 -17.10 17.74 2.37
CA ALA A 40 -17.82 18.53 3.36
C ALA A 40 -18.53 19.76 2.78
N HIS A 41 -18.01 20.34 1.69
CA HIS A 41 -18.68 21.45 0.99
C HIS A 41 -19.76 20.98 0.00
N ASN A 42 -19.83 19.69 -0.32
CA ASN A 42 -20.81 19.15 -1.24
C ASN A 42 -21.96 18.46 -0.48
N LYS A 43 -23.11 19.14 -0.41
CA LYS A 43 -24.33 18.62 0.26
C LYS A 43 -24.81 17.28 -0.28
N SER A 44 -24.50 16.97 -1.53
CA SER A 44 -24.91 15.71 -2.15
C SER A 44 -24.10 14.51 -1.63
N ALA A 45 -23.01 14.75 -0.90
CA ALA A 45 -22.25 13.75 -0.17
C ALA A 45 -22.68 13.66 1.31
N TYR A 46 -23.80 14.26 1.74
CA TYR A 46 -24.20 14.24 3.15
C TYR A 46 -24.94 12.95 3.51
N LEU A 47 -24.68 12.45 4.72
CA LEU A 47 -25.44 11.37 5.34
C LEU A 47 -26.85 11.85 5.71
N PRO A 48 -27.87 10.97 5.64
CA PRO A 48 -29.17 11.21 6.26
C PRO A 48 -29.05 11.38 7.77
N THR A 49 -29.97 12.16 8.38
CA THR A 49 -29.95 12.46 9.83
C THR A 49 -29.92 11.22 10.72
N TYR A 50 -30.57 10.13 10.30
CA TYR A 50 -30.55 8.86 11.03
C TYR A 50 -29.15 8.25 11.05
N GLU A 51 -28.47 8.18 9.91
CA GLU A 51 -27.12 7.62 9.80
C GLU A 51 -26.09 8.46 10.55
N LYS A 52 -26.24 9.79 10.58
CA LYS A 52 -25.42 10.67 11.41
C LYS A 52 -25.48 10.28 12.89
N LYS A 53 -26.68 10.07 13.42
CA LYS A 53 -26.88 9.65 14.82
C LYS A 53 -26.27 8.27 15.11
N VAL A 54 -26.39 7.34 14.16
CA VAL A 54 -25.77 6.01 14.26
C VAL A 54 -24.24 6.13 14.33
N LEU A 55 -23.66 6.97 13.45
CA LEU A 55 -22.22 7.22 13.43
C LEU A 55 -21.74 7.88 14.72
N GLU A 56 -22.44 8.91 15.21
CA GLU A 56 -22.15 9.57 16.49
C GLU A 56 -22.16 8.56 17.65
N ARG A 57 -23.19 7.71 17.74
CA ARG A 57 -23.26 6.66 18.77
C ARG A 57 -22.08 5.70 18.67
N LYS A 58 -21.67 5.33 17.46
CA LYS A 58 -20.54 4.42 17.25
C LYS A 58 -19.21 5.05 17.64
N ILE A 59 -19.05 6.35 17.41
CA ILE A 59 -17.89 7.13 17.87
C ILE A 59 -17.85 7.09 19.40
N GLU A 60 -18.96 7.36 20.09
CA GLU A 60 -19.02 7.31 21.55
C GLU A 60 -18.71 5.91 22.12
N GLU A 61 -19.29 4.86 21.52
CA GLU A 61 -18.98 3.46 21.87
C GLU A 61 -17.48 3.16 21.71
N THR A 62 -16.85 3.66 20.64
CA THR A 62 -15.43 3.46 20.36
C THR A 62 -14.54 4.23 21.34
N ILE A 63 -14.90 5.48 21.65
CA ILE A 63 -14.22 6.30 22.66
C ILE A 63 -14.22 5.58 24.00
N PHE A 64 -15.37 5.05 24.42
CA PHE A 64 -15.49 4.31 25.66
C PHE A 64 -14.68 3.00 25.64
N LYS A 65 -14.79 2.21 24.57
CA LYS A 65 -14.12 0.91 24.43
C LYS A 65 -12.60 1.00 24.57
N TYR A 66 -11.99 2.03 23.98
CA TYR A 66 -10.52 2.19 23.97
C TYR A 66 -10.02 3.29 24.90
N SER A 67 -10.88 3.85 25.75
CA SER A 67 -10.56 4.97 26.64
C SER A 67 -9.86 6.13 25.91
N LEU A 68 -10.38 6.49 24.74
CA LEU A 68 -9.81 7.56 23.92
C LEU A 68 -10.11 8.93 24.53
N ASP A 69 -9.21 9.89 24.31
CA ASP A 69 -9.46 11.27 24.71
C ASP A 69 -10.58 11.87 23.85
N LYS A 70 -11.72 12.14 24.51
CA LYS A 70 -12.90 12.73 23.89
C LYS A 70 -12.58 14.08 23.25
N ASN A 71 -11.89 14.97 23.96
CA ASN A 71 -11.66 16.33 23.49
C ASN A 71 -10.83 16.33 22.20
N VAL A 72 -9.81 15.47 22.13
CA VAL A 72 -8.99 15.29 20.93
C VAL A 72 -9.80 14.89 19.70
N ILE A 73 -10.89 14.13 19.88
CA ILE A 73 -11.74 13.67 18.78
C ILE A 73 -12.74 14.74 18.36
N TYR A 74 -13.46 15.36 19.31
CA TYR A 74 -14.50 16.35 18.99
C TYR A 74 -13.91 17.68 18.50
N ASP A 75 -12.72 18.07 18.98
CA ASP A 75 -12.02 19.29 18.55
C ASP A 75 -11.24 19.07 17.25
N HIS A 76 -11.23 17.85 16.70
CA HIS A 76 -10.53 17.55 15.47
C HIS A 76 -11.14 18.31 14.28
N PRO A 77 -10.35 18.96 13.40
CA PRO A 77 -10.88 19.72 12.27
C PRO A 77 -11.78 18.91 11.33
N HIS A 78 -11.54 17.60 11.23
CA HIS A 78 -12.32 16.69 10.39
C HIS A 78 -13.52 16.04 11.10
N PHE A 79 -13.82 16.40 12.36
CA PHE A 79 -14.97 15.84 13.07
C PHE A 79 -16.29 16.18 12.39
N GLN A 80 -16.55 17.45 12.09
CA GLN A 80 -17.77 17.86 11.40
C GLN A 80 -17.88 17.27 9.97
N PRO A 81 -16.81 17.29 9.14
CA PRO A 81 -16.79 16.53 7.88
C PRO A 81 -17.13 15.05 8.03
N LEU A 82 -16.54 14.37 9.02
CA LEU A 82 -16.79 12.95 9.29
C LEU A 82 -18.26 12.69 9.64
N ILE A 83 -18.85 13.45 10.57
CA ILE A 83 -20.26 13.28 10.95
C ILE A 83 -21.19 13.59 9.77
N ASN A 84 -20.86 14.60 8.97
CA ASN A 84 -21.73 14.99 7.86
C ASN A 84 -21.68 14.03 6.68
N THR A 85 -20.54 13.39 6.42
CA THR A 85 -20.32 12.62 5.19
C THR A 85 -20.00 11.14 5.44
N GLY A 86 -19.70 10.72 6.66
CA GLY A 86 -19.21 9.36 6.92
C GLY A 86 -17.87 9.07 6.23
N VAL A 87 -17.09 10.11 5.90
CA VAL A 87 -15.79 10.01 5.23
C VAL A 87 -14.70 10.55 6.14
N GLY A 88 -13.59 9.79 6.27
CA GLY A 88 -12.43 10.18 7.08
C GLY A 88 -11.12 10.13 6.29
N ALA A 89 -10.17 11.00 6.65
CA ALA A 89 -8.80 10.96 6.13
C ALA A 89 -7.87 10.17 7.06
N HIS A 90 -7.08 9.24 6.49
CA HIS A 90 -6.10 8.43 7.20
C HIS A 90 -4.71 8.54 6.56
N HIS A 91 -3.78 9.16 7.28
CA HIS A 91 -2.38 9.23 6.88
C HIS A 91 -1.48 9.49 8.09
N ALA A 92 -0.15 9.39 7.89
CA ALA A 92 0.85 9.59 8.94
C ALA A 92 0.90 10.99 9.58
N GLY A 93 0.10 11.95 9.09
CA GLY A 93 -0.01 13.29 9.66
C GLY A 93 -1.18 13.46 10.62
N GLN A 94 -2.11 12.49 10.66
CA GLN A 94 -3.25 12.51 11.58
C GLN A 94 -2.83 12.05 12.97
N LEU A 95 -3.52 12.54 13.99
CA LEU A 95 -3.32 12.13 15.37
C LEU A 95 -3.55 10.62 15.52
N LEU A 96 -2.76 9.95 16.37
CA LEU A 96 -2.88 8.50 16.58
C LEU A 96 -4.30 8.11 17.03
N VAL A 97 -4.85 8.85 18.01
CA VAL A 97 -6.22 8.66 18.52
C VAL A 97 -7.26 8.75 17.40
N TRP A 98 -7.11 9.75 16.52
CA TRP A 98 -8.01 9.94 15.36
C TRP A 98 -7.92 8.78 14.36
N ARG A 99 -6.70 8.30 14.07
CA ARG A 99 -6.53 7.13 13.19
C ARG A 99 -7.18 5.89 13.79
N LEU A 100 -6.92 5.58 15.06
CA LEU A 100 -7.52 4.42 15.74
C LEU A 100 -9.05 4.45 15.70
N LEU A 101 -9.66 5.63 15.88
CA LEU A 101 -11.10 5.81 15.70
C LEU A 101 -11.54 5.44 14.28
N LEU A 102 -10.91 6.00 13.24
CA LEU A 102 -11.27 5.70 11.85
C LEU A 102 -11.07 4.22 11.48
N GLU A 103 -10.02 3.58 12.00
CA GLU A 103 -9.75 2.15 11.79
C GLU A 103 -10.87 1.27 12.37
N GLU A 104 -11.33 1.57 13.59
CA GLU A 104 -12.45 0.87 14.21
C GLU A 104 -13.78 1.13 13.46
N LEU A 105 -14.06 2.38 13.09
CA LEU A 105 -15.28 2.70 12.34
C LEU A 105 -15.31 2.02 10.96
N MET A 106 -14.14 1.91 10.30
CA MET A 106 -14.03 1.22 9.02
C MET A 106 -14.22 -0.30 9.17
N SER A 107 -13.61 -0.93 10.18
CA SER A 107 -13.75 -2.38 10.43
C SER A 107 -15.20 -2.78 10.72
N GLN A 108 -15.94 -1.89 11.38
CA GLN A 108 -17.37 -2.04 11.67
C GLN A 108 -18.29 -1.64 10.50
N SER A 109 -17.71 -1.20 9.36
CA SER A 109 -18.46 -0.73 8.17
C SER A 109 -19.37 0.48 8.46
N CYS A 110 -18.98 1.35 9.39
CA CYS A 110 -19.68 2.60 9.72
C CYS A 110 -19.22 3.80 8.88
N LEU A 111 -18.07 3.69 8.19
CA LEU A 111 -17.62 4.68 7.22
C LEU A 111 -18.11 4.32 5.83
N ARG A 112 -18.43 5.33 5.02
CA ARG A 112 -18.72 5.16 3.59
C ARG A 112 -17.43 5.12 2.77
N MET A 113 -16.49 6.01 3.09
CA MET A 113 -15.21 6.10 2.40
C MET A 113 -14.08 6.43 3.39
N LEU A 114 -12.94 5.79 3.21
CA LEU A 114 -11.69 6.17 3.89
C LEU A 114 -10.71 6.73 2.85
N VAL A 115 -10.36 8.00 2.95
CA VAL A 115 -9.36 8.63 2.08
C VAL A 115 -7.99 8.44 2.69
N ALA A 116 -7.13 7.67 2.04
CA ALA A 116 -5.91 7.17 2.66
C ALA A 116 -4.65 7.33 1.80
N THR A 117 -3.50 7.52 2.45
CA THR A 117 -2.21 7.32 1.76
C THR A 117 -1.87 5.83 1.65
N GLY A 118 -1.04 5.46 0.66
CA GLY A 118 -0.69 4.05 0.39
C GLY A 118 -0.13 3.27 1.59
N THR A 119 0.42 3.93 2.61
CA THR A 119 0.89 3.27 3.84
C THR A 119 -0.20 2.50 4.59
N VAL A 120 -1.46 2.92 4.46
CA VAL A 120 -2.62 2.22 5.04
C VAL A 120 -2.71 0.79 4.52
N ALA A 121 -2.37 0.56 3.25
CA ALA A 121 -2.46 -0.75 2.64
C ALA A 121 -1.54 -1.80 3.28
N ALA A 122 -0.45 -1.39 3.93
CA ALA A 122 0.52 -2.29 4.56
C ALA A 122 0.33 -2.45 6.08
N GLY A 123 -0.38 -1.54 6.75
CA GLY A 123 -0.27 -1.36 8.20
C GLY A 123 -1.53 -1.58 9.04
N VAL A 124 -2.67 -1.91 8.43
CA VAL A 124 -3.96 -1.98 9.13
C VAL A 124 -4.71 -3.28 8.82
N ASP A 125 -5.69 -3.64 9.65
CA ASP A 125 -6.51 -4.84 9.50
C ASP A 125 -8.01 -4.53 9.34
N PHE A 126 -8.34 -3.74 8.31
CA PHE A 126 -9.74 -3.58 7.88
C PHE A 126 -9.83 -3.75 6.35
N PRO A 127 -10.74 -4.63 5.86
CA PRO A 127 -11.09 -4.71 4.45
C PRO A 127 -12.19 -3.70 4.09
N ALA A 128 -12.28 -3.36 2.80
CA ALA A 128 -13.34 -2.56 2.21
C ALA A 128 -14.02 -3.35 1.09
N ARG A 129 -15.23 -2.96 0.68
CA ARG A 129 -15.85 -3.57 -0.51
C ARG A 129 -15.10 -3.16 -1.78
N THR A 130 -14.69 -1.89 -1.83
CA THR A 130 -14.02 -1.29 -2.98
C THR A 130 -12.70 -0.61 -2.62
N ALA A 131 -11.67 -0.79 -3.44
CA ALA A 131 -10.42 -0.03 -3.37
C ALA A 131 -10.26 0.83 -4.62
N ILE A 132 -9.94 2.11 -4.45
CA ILE A 132 -9.84 3.08 -5.55
C ILE A 132 -8.39 3.58 -5.64
N ILE A 133 -7.74 3.34 -6.77
CA ILE A 133 -6.34 3.71 -7.00
C ILE A 133 -6.30 4.92 -7.95
N THR A 134 -5.78 6.05 -7.47
CA THR A 134 -5.84 7.32 -8.22
C THR A 134 -4.56 7.73 -8.94
N ALA A 135 -3.45 7.04 -8.67
CA ALA A 135 -2.15 7.39 -9.21
C ALA A 135 -1.30 6.14 -9.50
N HIS A 136 -0.56 6.17 -10.60
CA HIS A 136 0.41 5.15 -10.99
C HIS A 136 1.79 5.34 -10.33
N SER A 137 2.02 6.47 -9.66
CA SER A 137 3.30 6.83 -9.07
C SER A 137 3.13 7.44 -7.69
N LYS A 138 4.20 7.36 -6.89
CA LYS A 138 4.30 7.98 -5.57
C LYS A 138 5.64 8.67 -5.38
N ARG A 139 5.71 9.60 -4.42
CA ARG A 139 6.95 10.24 -4.01
C ARG A 139 7.72 9.31 -3.06
N GLY A 140 8.93 8.93 -3.45
CA GLY A 140 9.93 8.29 -2.60
C GLY A 140 11.05 9.25 -2.21
N ALA A 141 12.12 8.71 -1.62
CA ALA A 141 13.29 9.49 -1.19
C ALA A 141 14.01 10.18 -2.35
N GLU A 142 14.14 9.49 -3.49
CA GLU A 142 14.87 9.96 -4.68
C GLU A 142 13.97 10.69 -5.70
N GLY A 143 12.70 10.94 -5.36
CA GLY A 143 11.74 11.58 -6.25
C GLY A 143 10.52 10.73 -6.55
N PHE A 144 9.85 10.99 -7.68
CA PHE A 144 8.69 10.20 -8.07
C PHE A 144 9.13 8.87 -8.70
N ARG A 145 8.50 7.79 -8.26
CA ARG A 145 8.63 6.48 -8.88
C ARG A 145 7.28 5.84 -9.10
N VAL A 146 7.22 4.94 -10.07
CA VAL A 146 6.04 4.10 -10.33
C VAL A 146 5.74 3.24 -9.10
N LEU A 147 4.46 2.96 -8.87
CA LEU A 147 4.02 1.98 -7.88
C LEU A 147 4.60 0.61 -8.21
N THR A 148 5.00 -0.12 -7.19
CA THR A 148 5.48 -1.48 -7.40
C THR A 148 4.31 -2.47 -7.47
N SER A 149 4.58 -3.68 -7.99
CA SER A 149 3.55 -4.73 -8.02
C SER A 149 3.04 -5.06 -6.61
N SER A 150 3.96 -5.16 -5.64
CA SER A 150 3.58 -5.42 -4.24
C SER A 150 2.73 -4.30 -3.65
N GLU A 151 3.05 -3.03 -3.96
CA GLU A 151 2.27 -1.88 -3.49
C GLU A 151 0.87 -1.86 -4.09
N PHE A 152 0.78 -2.09 -5.40
CA PHE A 152 -0.52 -2.22 -6.07
C PHE A 152 -1.34 -3.35 -5.43
N GLN A 153 -0.75 -4.53 -5.24
CA GLN A 153 -1.43 -5.68 -4.64
C GLN A 153 -1.85 -5.44 -3.18
N GLN A 154 -1.02 -4.74 -2.40
CA GLN A 154 -1.41 -4.33 -1.04
C GLN A 154 -2.63 -3.42 -1.05
N MET A 155 -2.69 -2.46 -1.99
CA MET A 155 -3.81 -1.53 -2.11
C MET A 155 -5.07 -2.22 -2.64
N SER A 156 -4.96 -2.95 -3.75
CA SER A 156 -6.10 -3.65 -4.38
C SER A 156 -6.60 -4.80 -3.53
N GLY A 157 -5.71 -5.47 -2.79
CA GLY A 157 -6.03 -6.56 -1.87
C GLY A 157 -6.84 -6.14 -0.65
N ARG A 158 -7.06 -4.83 -0.45
CA ARG A 158 -8.03 -4.33 0.54
C ARG A 158 -9.47 -4.39 0.07
N ALA A 159 -9.70 -4.59 -1.22
CA ALA A 159 -11.04 -4.81 -1.75
C ALA A 159 -11.51 -6.24 -1.50
N GLY A 160 -12.77 -6.38 -1.11
CA GLY A 160 -13.41 -7.64 -0.75
C GLY A 160 -13.29 -7.96 0.74
N ARG A 161 -14.44 -8.02 1.41
CA ARG A 161 -14.56 -8.38 2.83
C ARG A 161 -14.90 -9.86 2.95
N ARG A 162 -14.01 -10.63 3.60
CA ARG A 162 -14.21 -12.07 3.83
C ARG A 162 -15.55 -12.34 4.51
N GLY A 163 -16.35 -13.24 3.92
CA GLY A 163 -17.66 -13.62 4.44
C GLY A 163 -18.78 -12.59 4.23
N LYS A 164 -18.50 -11.43 3.63
CA LYS A 164 -19.52 -10.42 3.29
C LYS A 164 -19.64 -10.20 1.78
N ASP A 165 -18.51 -10.14 1.07
CA ASP A 165 -18.48 -9.87 -0.36
C ASP A 165 -18.10 -11.14 -1.15
N THR A 166 -18.78 -11.39 -2.26
CA THR A 166 -18.45 -12.47 -3.21
C THR A 166 -17.21 -12.12 -4.04
N VAL A 167 -17.06 -10.84 -4.38
CA VAL A 167 -15.95 -10.28 -5.15
C VAL A 167 -15.52 -8.94 -4.57
N GLY A 168 -14.22 -8.66 -4.57
CA GLY A 168 -13.68 -7.33 -4.26
C GLY A 168 -13.55 -6.48 -5.51
N ILE A 169 -13.92 -5.21 -5.44
CA ILE A 169 -13.82 -4.29 -6.58
C ILE A 169 -12.59 -3.39 -6.43
N CYS A 170 -11.69 -3.43 -7.42
CA CYS A 170 -10.58 -2.49 -7.53
C CYS A 170 -10.82 -1.53 -8.69
N LEU A 171 -11.10 -0.27 -8.37
CA LEU A 171 -11.33 0.80 -9.35
C LEU A 171 -10.03 1.57 -9.61
N VAL A 172 -9.66 1.72 -10.88
CA VAL A 172 -8.54 2.58 -11.29
C VAL A 172 -9.11 3.90 -11.81
N ALA A 173 -8.95 4.97 -11.04
CA ALA A 173 -9.48 6.31 -11.34
C ALA A 173 -8.32 7.30 -11.46
N PRO A 174 -7.58 7.31 -12.59
CA PRO A 174 -6.37 8.11 -12.71
C PRO A 174 -6.68 9.60 -12.58
N SER A 175 -5.91 10.30 -11.75
CA SER A 175 -5.86 11.76 -11.78
C SER A 175 -5.20 12.27 -13.07
N THR A 176 -5.28 13.58 -13.34
CA THR A 176 -4.75 14.22 -14.55
C THR A 176 -3.26 13.97 -14.81
N PHE A 177 -2.49 13.66 -13.76
CA PHE A 177 -1.06 13.36 -13.84
C PHE A 177 -0.78 11.86 -13.78
N SER A 178 -1.79 11.02 -14.03
CA SER A 178 -1.68 9.58 -13.94
C SER A 178 -2.14 8.85 -15.20
N ASP A 179 -1.46 7.75 -15.52
CA ASP A 179 -1.79 6.88 -16.65
C ASP A 179 -2.30 5.52 -16.15
N ALA A 180 -3.53 5.17 -16.51
CA ALA A 180 -4.13 3.88 -16.17
C ALA A 180 -3.40 2.69 -16.83
N ARG A 181 -2.78 2.89 -18.00
CA ARG A 181 -2.03 1.83 -18.70
C ARG A 181 -0.82 1.39 -17.88
N VAL A 182 -0.17 2.33 -17.19
CA VAL A 182 0.96 2.02 -16.31
C VAL A 182 0.49 1.19 -15.11
N ILE A 183 -0.67 1.52 -14.53
CA ILE A 183 -1.26 0.74 -13.42
C ILE A 183 -1.58 -0.68 -13.87
N PHE A 184 -2.15 -0.83 -15.07
CA PHE A 184 -2.45 -2.13 -15.65
C PHE A 184 -1.19 -2.98 -15.87
N GLU A 185 -0.10 -2.38 -16.34
CA GLU A 185 1.18 -3.08 -16.50
C GLU A 185 1.82 -3.45 -15.14
N VAL A 186 1.64 -2.63 -14.10
CA VAL A 186 2.06 -2.98 -12.74
C VAL A 186 1.25 -4.15 -12.19
N ALA A 187 -0.06 -4.18 -12.44
CA ALA A 187 -0.96 -5.23 -11.95
C ALA A 187 -0.63 -6.63 -12.49
N LYS A 188 -0.06 -6.71 -13.70
CA LYS A 188 0.36 -7.98 -14.33
C LYS A 188 1.69 -8.52 -13.83
N LYS A 189 2.54 -7.67 -13.24
CA LYS A 189 3.90 -8.08 -12.83
C LYS A 189 3.82 -8.96 -11.58
N PRO A 190 4.72 -9.95 -11.45
CA PRO A 190 4.84 -10.68 -10.19
C PRO A 190 5.26 -9.73 -9.05
N PRO A 191 4.95 -10.09 -7.79
CA PRO A 191 5.50 -9.39 -6.63
C PRO A 191 7.02 -9.35 -6.68
N GLU A 192 7.61 -8.30 -6.11
CA GLU A 192 9.05 -8.16 -6.10
C GLU A 192 9.70 -9.21 -5.19
N PRO A 193 10.90 -9.70 -5.52
CA PRO A 193 11.61 -10.62 -4.64
C PRO A 193 11.94 -9.93 -3.32
N LEU A 194 11.89 -10.71 -2.23
CA LEU A 194 12.33 -10.25 -0.93
C LEU A 194 13.82 -9.89 -0.98
N ARG A 195 14.14 -8.65 -0.61
CA ARG A 195 15.52 -8.17 -0.49
C ARG A 195 15.87 -8.01 0.98
N SER A 196 17.11 -8.35 1.33
CA SER A 196 17.62 -8.08 2.67
C SER A 196 17.76 -6.58 2.88
N ALA A 197 17.20 -6.06 3.97
CA ALA A 197 17.46 -4.71 4.46
C ALA A 197 18.61 -4.69 5.51
N TYR A 198 19.26 -5.83 5.75
CA TYR A 198 20.33 -5.91 6.74
C TYR A 198 21.52 -5.05 6.31
N PHE A 199 21.89 -4.11 7.18
CA PHE A 199 23.07 -3.28 7.04
C PHE A 199 23.75 -3.18 8.41
N ALA A 200 25.01 -3.62 8.49
CA ALA A 200 25.80 -3.54 9.71
C ALA A 200 26.29 -2.10 9.91
N SER A 201 25.42 -1.24 10.44
CA SER A 201 25.79 0.14 10.75
C SER A 201 26.91 0.20 11.80
N PRO A 202 27.78 1.23 11.80
CA PRO A 202 28.82 1.37 12.82
C PRO A 202 28.27 1.28 14.25
N SER A 203 27.12 1.89 14.52
CA SER A 203 26.44 1.81 15.83
C SER A 203 26.01 0.38 16.18
N THR A 204 25.51 -0.39 15.21
CA THR A 204 25.15 -1.80 15.41
C THR A 204 26.39 -2.62 15.77
N VAL A 205 27.49 -2.43 15.05
CA VAL A 205 28.75 -3.16 15.29
C VAL A 205 29.31 -2.83 16.68
N LEU A 206 29.40 -1.55 17.03
CA LEU A 206 29.90 -1.12 18.34
C LEU A 206 29.04 -1.62 19.51
N ASN A 207 27.71 -1.61 19.36
CA ASN A 207 26.80 -2.13 20.40
C ASN A 207 26.96 -3.64 20.59
N LEU A 208 27.19 -4.38 19.52
CA LEU A 208 27.39 -5.83 19.57
C LEU A 208 28.76 -6.18 20.15
N LEU A 209 29.83 -5.46 19.78
CA LEU A 209 31.17 -5.65 20.34
C LEU A 209 31.25 -5.43 21.87
N LYS A 210 30.28 -4.71 22.45
CA LYS A 210 30.22 -4.49 23.90
C LYS A 210 29.96 -5.78 24.70
N TYR A 211 29.27 -6.75 24.09
CA TYR A 211 28.84 -7.98 24.77
C TYR A 211 29.16 -9.26 23.99
N ARG A 212 29.68 -9.14 22.77
CA ARG A 212 29.96 -10.27 21.87
C ARG A 212 31.35 -10.14 21.25
N SER A 213 31.93 -11.27 20.91
CA SER A 213 33.23 -11.35 20.23
C SER A 213 33.12 -10.97 18.75
N GLU A 214 34.26 -10.78 18.11
CA GLU A 214 34.33 -10.59 16.66
C GLU A 214 33.78 -11.81 15.89
N ASP A 215 34.02 -13.02 16.39
CA ASP A 215 33.55 -14.25 15.76
C ASP A 215 32.02 -14.36 15.81
N ASP A 216 31.40 -13.94 16.92
CA ASP A 216 29.94 -13.86 17.03
C ASP A 216 29.32 -12.88 16.02
N LEU A 217 30.02 -11.79 15.74
CA LEU A 217 29.62 -10.80 14.75
C LEU A 217 29.69 -11.35 13.33
N LYS A 218 30.81 -12.00 12.98
CA LYS A 218 30.96 -12.69 11.69
C LYS A 218 29.86 -13.74 11.50
N TYR A 219 29.63 -14.55 12.53
CA TYR A 219 28.55 -15.54 12.52
C TYR A 219 27.17 -14.91 12.30
N THR A 220 26.90 -13.76 12.93
CA THR A 220 25.63 -13.03 12.76
C THR A 220 25.46 -12.54 11.31
N VAL A 221 26.52 -11.99 10.72
CA VAL A 221 26.50 -11.55 9.32
C VAL A 221 26.28 -12.75 8.39
N GLU A 222 27.00 -13.86 8.60
CA GLU A 222 26.86 -15.09 7.79
C GLU A 222 25.45 -15.71 7.83
N LYS A 223 24.76 -15.57 8.97
CA LYS A 223 23.38 -16.01 9.16
C LYS A 223 22.33 -15.00 8.70
N SER A 224 22.75 -13.84 8.21
CA SER A 224 21.84 -12.84 7.67
C SER A 224 21.16 -13.29 6.38
N LEU A 225 19.97 -12.73 6.10
CA LEU A 225 19.28 -12.93 4.83
C LEU A 225 20.12 -12.43 3.65
N ALA A 226 20.94 -11.38 3.84
CA ALA A 226 21.84 -10.88 2.80
C ALA A 226 22.83 -11.98 2.37
N SER A 227 23.56 -12.55 3.33
CA SER A 227 24.52 -13.61 3.06
C SER A 227 23.89 -14.91 2.56
N PHE A 228 22.64 -15.19 2.92
CA PHE A 228 21.89 -16.30 2.32
C PHE A 228 21.56 -16.03 0.84
N LEU A 229 21.02 -14.85 0.52
CA LEU A 229 20.66 -14.47 -0.85
C LEU A 229 21.89 -14.37 -1.76
N ASP A 230 23.00 -13.81 -1.28
CA ASP A 230 24.26 -13.69 -2.02
C ASP A 230 24.82 -15.08 -2.38
N ARG A 231 24.82 -16.02 -1.43
CA ARG A 231 25.24 -17.40 -1.68
C ARG A 231 24.35 -18.09 -2.70
N LYS A 232 23.03 -17.93 -2.58
CA LYS A 232 22.07 -18.49 -3.54
C LYS A 232 22.28 -17.93 -4.95
N HIS A 233 22.51 -16.61 -5.06
CA HIS A 233 22.78 -15.96 -6.34
C HIS A 233 24.11 -16.43 -6.95
N ALA A 234 25.18 -16.51 -6.15
CA ALA A 234 26.47 -17.00 -6.60
C ALA A 234 26.41 -18.46 -7.12
N LEU A 235 25.66 -19.33 -6.46
CA LEU A 235 25.42 -20.70 -6.93
C LEU A 235 24.70 -20.72 -8.28
N GLY A 236 23.68 -19.85 -8.46
CA GLY A 236 22.97 -19.70 -9.74
C GLY A 236 23.90 -19.24 -10.86
N MET A 237 24.71 -18.22 -10.61
CA MET A 237 25.69 -17.72 -11.58
C MET A 237 26.72 -18.78 -11.99
N ARG A 238 27.18 -19.61 -11.04
CA ARG A 238 28.12 -20.70 -11.33
C ARG A 238 27.49 -21.74 -12.25
N HIS A 239 26.28 -22.17 -11.95
CA HIS A 239 25.56 -23.12 -12.79
C HIS A 239 25.31 -22.56 -14.20
N GLU A 240 24.95 -21.28 -14.31
CA GLU A 240 24.76 -20.62 -15.61
C GLU A 240 26.06 -20.54 -16.41
N ALA A 241 27.18 -20.23 -15.75
CA ALA A 241 28.51 -20.24 -16.37
C ALA A 241 28.89 -21.64 -16.87
N GLU A 242 28.70 -22.69 -16.07
CA GLU A 242 28.98 -24.07 -16.46
C GLU A 242 28.15 -24.51 -17.69
N GLU A 243 26.87 -24.13 -17.75
CA GLU A 243 26.02 -24.44 -18.91
C GLU A 243 26.44 -23.68 -20.17
N LEU A 244 26.87 -22.43 -20.03
CA LEU A 244 27.40 -21.64 -21.15
C LEU A 244 28.74 -22.20 -21.65
N GLU A 245 29.62 -22.63 -20.74
CA GLU A 245 30.88 -23.30 -21.09
C GLU A 245 30.64 -24.60 -21.86
N LYS A 246 29.72 -25.45 -21.41
CA LYS A 246 29.34 -26.68 -22.14
C LYS A 246 28.81 -26.37 -23.54
N ARG A 247 27.92 -25.39 -23.68
CA ARG A 247 27.37 -24.97 -24.98
C ARG A 247 28.45 -24.41 -25.92
N ALA A 248 29.43 -23.69 -25.37
CA ALA A 248 30.55 -23.18 -26.16
C ALA A 248 31.40 -24.34 -26.72
N VAL A 249 31.72 -25.34 -25.89
CA VAL A 249 32.47 -26.53 -26.30
C VAL A 249 31.71 -27.35 -27.35
N GLU A 250 30.40 -27.53 -27.20
CA GLU A 250 29.56 -28.23 -28.18
C GLU A 250 29.53 -27.51 -29.55
N ASN A 251 29.43 -26.17 -29.54
CA ASN A 251 29.45 -25.35 -30.75
C ASN A 251 30.81 -25.39 -31.46
N GLU A 252 31.93 -25.39 -30.72
CA GLU A 252 33.26 -25.54 -31.30
C GLU A 252 33.44 -26.92 -31.96
N LEU A 253 32.96 -28.00 -31.33
CA LEU A 253 32.99 -29.34 -31.91
C LEU A 253 32.14 -29.47 -33.18
N THR A 254 31.03 -28.74 -33.28
CA THR A 254 30.19 -28.73 -34.48
C THR A 254 30.78 -27.91 -35.63
N GLU A 255 31.44 -26.80 -35.33
CA GLU A 255 32.18 -25.97 -36.29
C GLU A 255 33.40 -26.73 -36.85
N ASP A 256 34.16 -27.42 -36.01
CA ASP A 256 35.33 -28.21 -36.44
C ASP A 256 34.92 -29.47 -37.24
N GLY A 257 33.79 -30.08 -36.90
CA GLY A 257 33.18 -31.15 -37.70
C GLY A 257 32.78 -30.69 -39.11
N LYS A 258 32.22 -29.49 -39.24
CA LYS A 258 31.89 -28.90 -40.55
C LYS A 258 33.13 -28.56 -41.38
N ARG A 259 34.22 -28.07 -40.75
CA ARG A 259 35.49 -27.78 -41.43
C ARG A 259 36.23 -29.02 -41.92
N ARG A 260 36.06 -30.17 -41.26
CA ARG A 260 36.65 -31.45 -41.70
C ARG A 260 35.88 -32.12 -42.84
N LEU A 261 34.58 -31.86 -42.97
CA LEU A 261 33.74 -32.35 -44.07
C LEU A 261 33.85 -31.48 -45.35
N SER A 262 34.48 -30.31 -45.27
CA SER A 262 34.68 -29.38 -46.40
C SER A 262 36.10 -29.41 -47.00
N LYS A 263 36.92 -30.40 -46.63
CA LYS A 263 38.23 -30.69 -47.23
C LYS A 263 38.21 -32.08 -47.85
#